data_AF-B0P9A8-F1
#
_entry.id   AF-B0P9A8-F1
#
_cell.length_a   1.000
_cell.length_b   1.000
_cell.length_c   1.000
_cell.angle_alpha   90.00
_cell.angle_beta   90.00
_cell.angle_gamma   90.00
#
_symmetry.space_group_name_H-M   'P 1'
#
loop_
_entity.id
_entity.type
_entity.pdbx_description
1 polymer ?
#
loop_
_entity_poly.entity_id
_entity_poly.type
_entity_poly.pdbx_seq_one_letter_code
_entity_poly.pdbx_strand_id
1 'polypeptide(L)'
;MQGHVLGTVGVRRAQKDLCEIKTLFVDGGQRGRGYGRRLLGRALSFAAQSGYRRAALDTRAQDTAAIALYKSVGFYETTPYHDNPYADIFMELIL
;
A
#
# COMPACT_ATOMS: atom_id res chain seq x y z
N MET A 1 29.29 -6.98 6.04
CA MET A 1 28.74 -6.30 4.85
C MET A 1 27.64 -5.37 5.31
N GLN A 2 27.66 -4.09 4.95
CA GLN A 2 26.57 -3.16 5.25
C GLN A 2 25.49 -3.30 4.18
N GLY A 3 24.25 -3.59 4.59
CA GLY A 3 23.11 -3.60 3.68
C GLY A 3 22.60 -2.18 3.43
N HIS A 4 22.10 -1.89 2.22
CA HIS A 4 21.43 -0.63 1.91
C HIS A 4 19.92 -0.85 1.80
N VAL A 5 19.14 0.00 2.46
CA VAL A 5 17.66 -0.05 2.42
C VAL A 5 17.18 0.59 1.13
N LEU A 6 16.52 -0.21 0.27
CA LEU A 6 16.03 0.24 -1.04
C LEU A 6 14.55 0.66 -1.04
N GLY A 7 13.85 0.44 0.08
CA GLY A 7 12.43 0.75 0.20
C GLY A 7 11.81 0.24 1.48
N THR A 8 10.55 0.59 1.71
CA THR A 8 9.79 0.25 2.90
C THR A 8 8.29 0.15 2.60
N VAL A 9 7.57 -0.52 3.49
CA VAL A 9 6.11 -0.61 3.54
C VAL A 9 5.70 -0.95 4.97
N GLY A 10 4.58 -0.41 5.42
CA GLY A 10 3.99 -0.67 6.72
C GLY A 10 2.57 -1.21 6.60
N VAL A 11 2.16 -1.99 7.59
CA VAL A 11 0.77 -2.42 7.80
C VAL A 11 0.33 -1.88 9.15
N ARG A 12 -0.75 -1.10 9.17
CA ARG A 12 -1.33 -0.52 10.38
C ARG A 12 -2.73 -1.04 10.59
N ARG A 13 -3.08 -1.40 11.83
CA ARG A 13 -4.47 -1.71 12.16
C ARG A 13 -5.34 -0.45 12.03
N ALA A 14 -6.41 -0.51 11.25
CA ALA A 14 -7.39 0.57 11.17
C ALA A 14 -8.67 0.22 11.94
N GLN A 15 -9.18 -1.00 11.75
CA GLN A 15 -10.33 -1.55 12.47
C GLN A 15 -10.10 -3.04 12.78
N LYS A 16 -11.12 -3.75 13.27
CA LYS A 16 -11.02 -5.18 13.59
C LYS A 16 -10.56 -6.02 12.39
N ASP A 17 -11.22 -5.85 11.25
CA ASP A 17 -10.98 -6.66 10.04
C ASP A 17 -10.35 -5.86 8.89
N LEU A 18 -9.94 -4.62 9.16
CA LEU A 18 -9.37 -3.67 8.18
C LEU A 18 -7.98 -3.22 8.63
N CYS A 19 -6.99 -3.41 7.76
CA CYS A 19 -5.68 -2.78 7.90
C CYS A 19 -5.48 -1.69 6.85
N GLU A 20 -4.55 -0.79 7.11
CA GLU A 20 -4.01 0.14 6.12
C GLU A 20 -2.62 -0.29 5.67
N ILE A 21 -2.38 -0.18 4.37
CA ILE A 21 -1.04 -0.16 3.80
C ILE A 21 -0.51 1.28 3.87
N LYS A 22 0.60 1.48 4.58
CA LYS A 22 1.18 2.80 4.80
C LYS A 22 2.64 2.83 4.36
N THR A 23 3.12 4.02 4.02
CA THR A 23 4.55 4.30 3.78
C THR A 23 5.17 3.34 2.76
N LEU A 24 4.44 2.98 1.68
CA LEU A 24 5.04 2.24 0.57
C LEU A 24 5.95 3.20 -0.21
N PHE A 25 7.25 3.00 -0.09
CA PHE A 25 8.25 3.82 -0.76
C PHE A 25 9.38 2.94 -1.30
N VAL A 26 9.88 3.31 -2.48
CA VAL A 26 11.08 2.72 -3.08
C VAL A 26 11.99 3.87 -3.46
N ASP A 27 13.28 3.71 -3.14
CA ASP A 27 14.34 4.63 -3.53
C ASP A 27 14.23 4.98 -5.03
N GLY A 28 14.42 6.25 -5.35
CA GLY A 28 14.20 6.78 -6.70
C GLY A 28 15.03 6.05 -7.76
N GLY A 29 16.30 5.76 -7.45
CA GLY A 29 17.22 5.05 -8.35
C GLY A 29 16.89 3.57 -8.53
N GLN A 30 15.92 3.04 -7.77
CA GLN A 30 15.55 1.63 -7.76
C GLN A 30 14.10 1.37 -8.23
N ARG A 31 13.38 2.43 -8.63
CA ARG A 31 12.04 2.30 -9.23
C ARG A 31 12.08 1.58 -10.58
N GLY A 32 10.93 1.06 -11.02
CA GLY A 32 10.81 0.29 -12.27
C GLY A 32 11.34 -1.15 -12.21
N ARG A 33 11.93 -1.58 -11.07
CA ARG A 33 12.50 -2.92 -10.88
C ARG A 33 11.58 -3.90 -10.15
N GLY A 34 10.31 -3.53 -9.98
CA GLY A 34 9.30 -4.36 -9.30
C GLY A 34 9.39 -4.40 -7.77
N TYR A 35 10.29 -3.64 -7.13
CA TYR A 35 10.40 -3.63 -5.66
C TYR A 35 9.12 -3.18 -4.95
N GLY A 36 8.40 -2.20 -5.49
CA GLY A 36 7.11 -1.76 -4.93
C GLY A 36 6.07 -2.88 -4.91
N ARG A 37 5.97 -3.66 -5.98
CA ARG A 37 5.09 -4.84 -6.05
C ARG A 37 5.49 -5.92 -5.05
N ARG A 38 6.80 -6.17 -4.88
CA ARG A 38 7.31 -7.16 -3.92
C ARG A 38 7.02 -6.72 -2.48
N LEU A 39 7.26 -5.46 -2.14
CA LEU A 39 6.95 -4.89 -0.83
C LEU A 39 5.46 -4.97 -0.54
N LEU A 40 4.61 -4.48 -1.47
CA LEU A 40 3.15 -4.54 -1.33
C LEU A 40 2.66 -5.98 -1.15
N GLY A 41 3.12 -6.92 -1.97
CA GLY A 41 2.73 -8.33 -1.83
C GLY A 41 3.11 -8.93 -0.47
N ARG A 42 4.27 -8.56 0.09
CA ARG A 42 4.67 -8.98 1.45
C ARG A 42 3.78 -8.38 2.52
N ALA A 43 3.42 -7.10 2.40
CA ALA A 43 2.52 -6.43 3.32
C ALA A 43 1.11 -7.06 3.30
N LEU A 44 0.56 -7.33 2.12
CA LEU A 44 -0.74 -7.97 1.96
C LEU A 44 -0.76 -9.41 2.49
N SER A 45 0.30 -10.18 2.21
CA SER A 45 0.43 -11.54 2.75
C SER A 45 0.50 -11.54 4.28
N PHE A 46 1.26 -10.61 4.87
CA PHE A 46 1.28 -10.42 6.32
C PHE A 46 -0.10 -10.02 6.87
N ALA A 47 -0.82 -9.12 6.19
CA ALA A 47 -2.14 -8.69 6.61
C ALA A 47 -3.14 -9.86 6.64
N ALA A 48 -3.19 -10.66 5.57
CA ALA A 48 -4.05 -11.84 5.49
C ALA A 48 -3.72 -12.86 6.59
N GLN A 49 -2.43 -13.16 6.80
CA GLN A 49 -1.97 -14.06 7.87
C GLN A 49 -2.28 -13.54 9.27
N SER A 50 -2.39 -12.22 9.43
CA SER A 50 -2.76 -11.55 10.69
C SER A 50 -4.28 -11.50 10.91
N GLY A 51 -5.09 -12.07 10.01
CA GLY A 51 -6.55 -12.16 10.15
C GLY A 51 -7.33 -10.97 9.61
N TYR A 52 -6.69 -10.02 8.92
CA TYR A 52 -7.42 -8.95 8.23
C TYR A 52 -8.15 -9.49 7.01
N ARG A 53 -9.36 -8.98 6.75
CA ARG A 53 -10.16 -9.34 5.56
C ARG A 53 -10.08 -8.29 4.46
N ARG A 54 -9.69 -7.07 4.80
CA ARG A 54 -9.56 -5.95 3.88
C ARG A 54 -8.28 -5.18 4.16
N ALA A 55 -7.64 -4.72 3.10
CA ALA A 55 -6.57 -3.74 3.15
C ALA A 55 -7.04 -2.46 2.47
N ALA A 56 -6.78 -1.31 3.09
CA ALA A 56 -7.05 0.00 2.52
C ALA A 56 -5.77 0.81 2.37
N LEU A 57 -5.83 1.83 1.53
CA LEU A 57 -4.80 2.85 1.39
C LEU A 57 -5.41 4.16 0.91
N ASP A 58 -4.63 5.22 1.09
CA ASP A 58 -4.91 6.55 0.59
C ASP A 58 -3.67 7.10 -0.13
N THR A 59 -3.86 7.86 -1.21
CA THR A 59 -2.78 8.36 -2.06
C THR A 59 -3.16 9.69 -2.72
N ARG A 60 -2.17 10.43 -3.22
CA ARG A 60 -2.39 11.63 -4.02
C ARG A 60 -2.66 11.27 -5.48
N ALA A 61 -3.47 12.06 -6.18
CA ALA A 61 -3.81 11.84 -7.58
C ALA A 61 -2.58 11.88 -8.50
N GLN A 62 -1.55 12.64 -8.12
CA GLN A 62 -0.28 12.74 -8.84
C GLN A 62 0.61 11.49 -8.72
N ASP A 63 0.36 10.59 -7.76
CA ASP A 63 1.15 9.37 -7.54
C ASP A 63 0.73 8.25 -8.51
N THR A 64 0.70 8.57 -9.81
CA THR A 64 0.14 7.73 -10.88
C THR A 64 0.77 6.34 -10.95
N ALA A 65 2.09 6.22 -10.70
CA ALA A 65 2.79 4.94 -10.65
C ALA A 65 2.35 4.06 -9.47
N ALA A 66 2.05 4.66 -8.31
CA ALA A 66 1.53 3.93 -7.15
C ALA A 66 0.09 3.49 -7.41
N ILE A 67 -0.76 4.38 -7.93
CA ILE A 67 -2.15 4.07 -8.32
C ILE A 67 -2.19 2.90 -9.31
N ALA A 68 -1.36 2.95 -10.36
CA ALA A 68 -1.25 1.87 -11.34
C ALA A 68 -0.81 0.55 -10.69
N LEU A 69 0.17 0.59 -9.78
CA LEU A 69 0.58 -0.58 -9.00
C LEU A 69 -0.58 -1.15 -8.17
N TYR A 70 -1.31 -0.32 -7.43
CA TYR A 70 -2.44 -0.75 -6.60
C TYR A 70 -3.54 -1.38 -7.44
N LYS A 71 -3.94 -0.73 -8.54
CA LYS A 71 -4.91 -1.30 -9.49
C LYS A 71 -4.44 -2.64 -10.06
N SER A 72 -3.14 -2.78 -10.37
CA SER A 72 -2.57 -4.02 -10.91
C SER A 72 -2.54 -5.21 -9.94
N VAL A 73 -2.83 -4.99 -8.66
CA VAL A 73 -2.96 -6.05 -7.65
C VAL A 73 -4.40 -6.21 -7.16
N GLY A 74 -5.36 -5.50 -7.76
CA GLY A 74 -6.79 -5.63 -7.49
C GLY A 74 -7.38 -4.58 -6.53
N PHE A 75 -6.61 -3.57 -6.11
CA PHE A 75 -7.22 -2.46 -5.37
C PHE A 75 -8.22 -1.73 -6.26
N TYR A 76 -9.39 -1.42 -5.71
CA TYR A 76 -10.43 -0.61 -6.33
C TYR A 76 -10.61 0.69 -5.53
N GLU A 77 -11.03 1.75 -6.21
CA GLU A 77 -11.31 3.04 -5.56
C GLU A 77 -12.57 2.94 -4.68
N THR A 78 -12.55 3.60 -3.54
CA THR A 78 -13.63 3.59 -2.54
C THR A 78 -13.85 4.99 -1.98
N THR A 79 -14.92 5.16 -1.21
CA THR A 79 -15.14 6.39 -0.44
C THR A 79 -14.06 6.54 0.65
N PRO A 80 -13.70 7.77 1.04
CA PRO A 80 -12.79 8.00 2.17
C PRO A 80 -13.25 7.25 3.42
N TYR A 81 -12.32 6.56 4.08
CA TYR A 81 -12.56 5.81 5.33
C TYR A 81 -11.89 6.45 6.56
N HIS A 82 -11.18 7.57 6.35
CA HIS A 82 -10.65 8.47 7.37
C HIS A 82 -10.46 9.87 6.76
N ASP A 83 -10.27 10.87 7.62
CA ASP A 83 -10.03 12.24 7.17
C ASP A 83 -8.51 12.46 7.03
N ASN A 84 -8.02 12.43 5.79
CA ASN A 84 -6.66 12.80 5.44
C ASN A 84 -6.70 13.95 4.41
N PRO A 85 -6.37 15.19 4.79
CA PRO A 85 -6.43 16.35 3.89
C PRO A 85 -5.37 16.31 2.77
N TYR A 86 -4.43 15.36 2.82
CA TYR A 86 -3.39 15.20 1.83
C TYR A 86 -3.64 14.06 0.83
N ALA A 87 -4.78 13.38 0.94
CA ALA A 87 -5.15 12.29 0.04
C ALA A 87 -6.29 12.73 -0.89
N ASP A 88 -6.15 12.37 -2.16
CA ASP A 88 -7.18 12.63 -3.18
C ASP A 88 -7.98 11.36 -3.48
N ILE A 89 -7.35 10.19 -3.33
CA ILE A 89 -7.89 8.89 -3.72
C ILE A 89 -7.75 7.91 -2.57
N PHE A 90 -8.82 7.19 -2.29
CA PHE A 90 -8.87 6.09 -1.33
C PHE A 90 -9.14 4.80 -2.09
N MET A 91 -8.45 3.72 -1.70
CA MET A 91 -8.58 2.43 -2.35
C MET A 91 -8.64 1.30 -1.34
N GLU A 92 -9.28 0.21 -1.73
CA GLU A 92 -9.40 -1.00 -0.93
C GLU A 92 -9.15 -2.27 -1.75
N LEU A 93 -8.73 -3.31 -1.05
CA LEU A 93 -8.57 -4.67 -1.55
C LEU A 93 -9.20 -5.64 -0.54
N ILE A 94 -9.97 -6.60 -1.03
CA ILE A 94 -10.38 -7.76 -0.24
C ILE A 94 -9.23 -8.78 -0.27
N LEU A 95 -8.78 -9.19 0.92
CA LEU A 95 -7.63 -10.08 1.13
C LEU A 95 -8.00 -11.56 1.02
#